data_AF-A0AAJ1KCG7-F1
#
_entry.id   AF-A0AAJ1KCG7-F1
#
_cell.length_a   1.000
_cell.length_b   1.000
_cell.length_c   1.000
_cell.angle_alpha   90.00
_cell.angle_beta   90.00
_cell.angle_gamma   90.00
#
_symmetry.space_group_name_H-M   'P 1'
#
loop_
_entity.id
_entity.type
_entity.pdbx_description
1 polymer ?
#
loop_
_entity_poly.entity_id
_entity_poly.type
_entity_poly.pdbx_seq_one_letter_code
_entity_poly.pdbx_strand_id
1 'polypeptide(L)' 'MTDQVTAPLRLSDLQASIARAQIEAKMDVLERTNERLTLHLQSIFDGIGRNEQVELIYPNGEVVLITKARKRDRGEGGE' A
#
# COMPACT_ATOMS: atom_id res chain seq x y z
N MET A 1 34.65 27.99 33.84
CA MET A 1 33.55 27.20 33.25
C MET A 1 33.33 27.77 31.86
N THR A 2 33.87 27.10 30.85
CA THR A 2 33.78 27.54 29.45
C THR A 2 32.40 27.19 28.92
N ASP A 3 31.61 28.23 28.62
CA ASP A 3 30.44 28.13 27.75
C ASP A 3 30.89 27.58 26.39
N GLN A 4 30.75 26.27 26.22
CA GLN A 4 30.80 25.65 24.90
C GLN A 4 29.48 25.99 24.21
N VAL A 5 29.41 27.20 23.64
CA VAL A 5 28.44 27.52 22.61
C VAL A 5 28.70 26.52 21.47
N THR A 6 27.81 25.54 21.33
CA THR A 6 27.84 24.58 20.23
C THR A 6 27.87 25.39 18.95
N ALA A 7 28.95 25.28 18.18
CA ALA A 7 29.13 26.04 16.94
C ALA A 7 27.90 25.85 16.04
N PRO A 8 27.44 26.89 15.32
CA PRO A 8 26.28 26.76 14.44
C PRO A 8 26.55 25.63 13.44
N LEU A 9 25.65 24.65 13.36
CA LEU A 9 25.66 23.64 12.30
C LEU A 9 25.82 24.39 10.97
N ARG A 10 26.80 24.01 10.16
CA ARG A 10 26.94 24.61 8.83
C ARG A 10 25.63 24.39 8.09
N LEU A 11 25.18 25.37 7.30
CA LEU A 11 23.93 25.25 6.53
C LEU A 11 23.89 23.96 5.69
N SER A 12 25.05 23.49 5.21
CA SER A 12 25.20 22.20 4.52
C SER A 12 24.80 20.99 5.37
N ASP A 13 25.15 21.00 6.66
CA ASP A 13 24.89 19.90 7.59
C ASP A 13 23.40 19.85 7.94
N LEU A 14 22.78 21.03 8.08
CA LEU A 14 21.33 21.15 8.25
C LEU A 14 20.58 20.68 7.00
N GLN A 15 21.02 21.07 5.80
CA GLN A 15 20.43 20.61 4.54
C GLN A 15 20.56 19.08 4.37
N ALA A 16 21.72 18.52 4.70
CA ALA A 16 21.93 17.07 4.66
C ALA A 16 21.03 16.34 5.67
N SER A 17 20.85 16.89 6.87
CA SER A 17 19.93 16.35 7.89
C SER A 17 18.48 16.38 7.42
N ILE A 18 18.03 17.51 6.84
CA ILE A 18 16.68 17.65 6.28
C ILE A 18 16.46 16.64 5.15
N ALA A 19 17.43 16.51 4.23
CA ALA A 19 17.33 15.57 3.12
C ALA A 19 17.20 14.12 3.62
N ARG A 20 17.98 13.72 4.62
CA ARG A 20 17.85 12.39 5.24
C ARG A 20 16.49 12.17 5.87
N ALA A 21 16.03 13.12 6.69
CA ALA A 21 14.71 13.03 7.33
C ALA A 21 13.57 12.94 6.31
N GLN A 22 13.67 13.65 5.18
CA GLN A 22 12.70 13.55 4.09
C GLN A 22 12.72 12.18 3.39
N ILE A 23 13.89 11.59 3.21
CA ILE A 23 14.01 10.25 2.61
C ILE A 23 13.39 9.21 3.54
N GLU A 24 13.74 9.25 4.82
CA GLU A 24 13.21 8.35 5.84
C GLU A 24 11.68 8.45 5.93
N ALA A 25 11.13 9.65 6.01
CA ALA A 25 9.68 9.86 6.02
C ALA A 25 8.98 9.32 4.76
N LYS A 26 9.62 9.44 3.58
CA LYS A 26 9.06 8.87 2.34
C LYS A 26 9.11 7.35 2.35
N MET A 27 10.19 6.76 2.85
CA MET A 27 10.31 5.30 2.97
C MET A 27 9.28 4.74 3.95
N ASP A 28 9.09 5.36 5.11
CA ASP A 28 8.07 4.95 6.08
C ASP A 28 6.66 4.95 5.48
N VAL A 29 6.32 5.98 4.69
CA VAL A 29 5.02 6.06 4.02
C VAL A 29 4.89 4.96 2.96
N LEU A 30 5.95 4.67 2.21
CA LEU A 30 5.98 3.60 1.22
C LEU A 30 5.80 2.22 1.88
N GLU A 31 6.52 1.95 2.97
CA GLU A 31 6.43 0.70 3.71
C GLU A 31 5.02 0.47 4.26
N ARG A 32 4.44 1.46 4.95
CA ARG A 32 3.06 1.39 5.45
C ARG A 32 2.04 1.18 4.33
N THR A 33 2.25 1.83 3.18
CA THR A 33 1.37 1.65 2.02
C THR A 33 1.49 0.22 1.47
N ASN A 34 2.71 -0.32 1.40
CA ASN A 34 2.95 -1.67 0.92
C ASN A 34 2.36 -2.75 1.84
N GLU A 35 2.52 -2.59 3.16
CA GLU A 35 1.87 -3.46 4.15
C GLU A 35 0.34 -3.45 3.99
N ARG A 36 -0.24 -2.25 3.85
CA ARG A 36 -1.69 -2.11 3.63
C ARG A 36 -2.15 -2.77 2.32
N LEU A 37 -1.40 -2.60 1.24
CA LEU A 37 -1.70 -3.25 -0.05
C LEU A 37 -1.60 -4.78 0.06
N THR A 38 -0.59 -5.28 0.78
CA THR A 38 -0.41 -6.72 1.02
C THR A 38 -1.60 -7.30 1.78
N LEU A 39 -2.03 -6.65 2.87
CA LEU A 39 -3.21 -7.07 3.63
C LEU A 39 -4.49 -7.02 2.79
N HIS A 40 -4.64 -5.98 1.94
CA HIS A 40 -5.80 -5.84 1.07
C HIS A 40 -5.84 -6.96 0.02
N LEU A 41 -4.72 -7.26 -0.63
CA LEU A 41 -4.60 -8.37 -1.58
C LEU A 41 -4.92 -9.71 -0.91
N GLN A 42 -4.39 -9.94 0.29
CA GLN A 42 -4.68 -11.16 1.04
C GLN A 42 -6.19 -11.29 1.33
N SER A 43 -6.84 -10.22 1.78
CA SER A 43 -8.29 -10.21 2.01
C SER A 43 -9.09 -10.52 0.73
N ILE A 44 -8.66 -10.01 -0.43
CA ILE A 44 -9.28 -10.30 -1.73
C ILE A 44 -9.17 -11.79 -2.05
N PHE A 45 -7.97 -12.36 -1.94
CA PHE A 45 -7.76 -13.78 -2.23
C PHE A 45 -8.49 -14.70 -1.25
N ASP A 46 -8.54 -14.33 0.04
CA ASP A 46 -9.29 -15.07 1.05
C ASP A 46 -10.80 -15.06 0.76
N GLY A 47 -11.35 -13.92 0.34
CA GLY A 47 -12.75 -13.82 -0.10
C GLY A 47 -13.06 -14.70 -1.31
N ILE A 48 -12.20 -14.64 -2.34
CA ILE A 48 -12.32 -15.52 -3.53
C ILE A 48 -12.24 -16.99 -3.11
N GLY A 49 -11.35 -17.34 -2.18
CA GLY A 49 -11.20 -18.69 -1.64
C GLY A 49 -12.46 -19.21 -0.96
N ARG A 50 -13.19 -18.32 -0.25
CA ARG A 50 -14.50 -18.59 0.37
C ARG A 50 -15.68 -18.59 -0.62
N ASN A 51 -15.41 -18.41 -1.92
CA ASN A 51 -16.41 -18.25 -2.98
C ASN A 51 -17.29 -16.99 -2.80
N GLU A 52 -16.77 -15.97 -2.13
CA GLU A 52 -17.42 -14.65 -2.05
C GLU A 52 -17.23 -13.89 -3.37
N GLN A 53 -18.16 -12.96 -3.63
CA GLN A 53 -17.97 -11.93 -4.65
C GLN A 53 -17.18 -10.79 -4.03
N VAL A 54 -16.03 -10.47 -4.63
CA VAL A 54 -15.15 -9.39 -4.18
C VAL A 54 -15.26 -8.22 -5.15
N GLU A 55 -15.46 -7.02 -4.62
CA GLU A 55 -15.50 -5.79 -5.40
C GLU A 55 -14.15 -5.07 -5.32
N LEU A 56 -13.55 -4.78 -6.48
CA LEU A 56 -12.38 -3.93 -6.58
C LEU A 56 -12.81 -2.56 -7.09
N ILE A 57 -12.56 -1.52 -6.30
CA ILE A 57 -12.86 -0.13 -6.65
C ILE A 57 -11.55 0.56 -7.01
N TYR A 58 -11.41 0.93 -8.28
CA TYR A 58 -10.25 1.66 -8.77
C TYR A 58 -10.37 3.17 -8.47
N PRO A 59 -9.26 3.90 -8.39
CA PRO A 59 -9.28 5.35 -8.13
C PRO A 59 -10.05 6.19 -9.15
N ASN A 60 -10.22 5.68 -10.38
CA ASN A 60 -11.03 6.29 -11.44
C ASN A 60 -12.54 6.05 -11.25
N GLY A 61 -12.96 5.32 -10.21
CA GLY A 61 -14.35 4.95 -9.95
C GLY A 61 -14.81 3.68 -10.69
N GLU A 62 -13.93 3.01 -11.43
CA GLU A 62 -14.24 1.73 -12.05
C GLU A 62 -14.39 0.65 -10.98
N VAL A 63 -15.41 -0.19 -11.13
CA VAL A 63 -15.70 -1.29 -10.21
C VAL A 63 -15.57 -2.61 -10.97
N VAL A 64 -14.69 -3.48 -10.51
CA VAL A 64 -14.49 -4.83 -11.05
C VAL A 64 -14.97 -5.85 -10.02
N LEU A 65 -15.91 -6.69 -10.44
CA LEU A 65 -16.45 -7.77 -9.62
C LEU A 65 -15.69 -9.07 -9.93
N ILE A 66 -15.01 -9.62 -8.94
CA ILE A 66 -14.33 -10.90 -9.04
C ILE A 66 -15.12 -11.95 -8.28
N THR A 67 -15.42 -13.06 -8.94
CA THR A 67 -16.08 -14.21 -8.32
C THR A 67 -15.44 -15.47 -8.86
N LYS A 68 -15.28 -16.47 -8.00
CA LYS A 68 -14.75 -17.76 -8.42
C LYS A 68 -15.68 -18.40 -9.45
N ALA A 69 -15.12 -18.78 -10.60
CA ALA A 69 -15.87 -19.52 -11.61
C ALA A 69 -16.34 -20.86 -11.03
N ARG A 70 -17.65 -21.13 -11.12
CA ARG A 70 -18.20 -22.46 -10.82
C ARG A 70 -18.12 -23.35 -12.04
N LYS A 71 -17.94 -24.65 -11.82
CA LYS A 71 -18.05 -25.64 -12.90
C LYS A 71 -19.47 -25.58 -13.46
N ARG A 72 -19.61 -25.54 -14.78
CA ARG A 72 -20.91 -25.68 -15.43
C ARG A 72 -21.36 -27.12 -15.27
N ASP A 73 -22.58 -27.32 -14.78
CA ASP A 73 -23.20 -28.64 -14.80
C ASP A 73 -23.69 -28.96 -16.22
N ARG A 74 -23.80 -30.27 -16.54
CA ARG A 74 -24.29 -30.73 -17.86
C ARG A 74 -25.72 -30.19 -18.04
N GLY A 75 -25.89 -29.22 -18.93
CA GLY A 75 -27.17 -28.58 -19.24
C GLY A 75 -27.25 -27.09 -18.90
N GLU A 76 -26.27 -26.53 -18.17
CA GLU A 76 -26.16 -25.10 -17.92
C GLU A 76 -25.40 -24.41 -19.08
N GLY A 77 -26.10 -24.18 -20.19
CA GLY A 77 -25.63 -23.39 -21.32
C GLY A 77 -26.82 -22.75 -22.03
N GLY A 78 -26.92 -21.42 -21.95
CA GLY A 78 -27.73 -20.64 -22.90
C GLY A 78 -26.99 -20.53 -24.24
N GLU A 79 -27.79 -20.43 -25.31
CA GLU A 79 -27.49 -20.50 -26.77
C GLU A 79 -26.03 -20.70 -27.22
#